data_AF-A0A2D2ATR1-F1
#
_entry.id   AF-A0A2D2ATR1-F1
#
_cell.length_a   1.000
_cell.length_b   1.000
_cell.length_c   1.000
_cell.angle_alpha   90.00
_cell.angle_beta   90.00
_cell.angle_gamma   90.00
#
_symmetry.space_group_name_H-M   'P 1'
#
loop_
_entity.id
_entity.type
_entity.pdbx_description
1 polymer ?
#
loop_
_entity_poly.entity_id
_entity_poly.type
_entity_poly.pdbx_seq_one_letter_code
_entity_poly.pdbx_strand_id
1 'polypeptide(L)'
;MCDFISLVVDGGDASIIDAAMRAAGRKAHPADKPFLEASLKPGERAFWTTTKMCDCGTVLGHPGIDDVDERAREARERVRMRRKGWSEARIERAFADRARADALATRKHAVDSFDQWSAALTGVLATPGVRAAGLLLCSYDSNGSDVRRDWPVHAPIIEGLRSLRKGELLMFPAQVAR
;
A
#
# COMPACT_ATOMS: atom_id res chain seq x y z
N MET A 1 -8.06 -5.17 -9.55
CA MET A 1 -6.64 -5.42 -9.90
C MET A 1 -5.86 -5.25 -8.60
N CYS A 2 -4.95 -6.17 -8.28
CA CYS A 2 -4.44 -6.30 -6.90
C CYS A 2 -3.54 -5.12 -6.48
N ASP A 3 -3.84 -4.52 -5.34
CA ASP A 3 -3.04 -3.49 -4.68
C ASP A 3 -2.35 -4.09 -3.45
N PHE A 4 -1.16 -3.62 -3.16
CA PHE A 4 -0.32 -4.06 -2.06
C PHE A 4 0.25 -2.85 -1.33
N ILE A 5 0.16 -2.88 -0.01
CA ILE A 5 0.74 -1.86 0.86
C ILE A 5 1.98 -2.45 1.52
N SER A 6 3.12 -1.84 1.25
CA SER A 6 4.39 -2.19 1.87
C SER A 6 4.81 -1.09 2.84
N LEU A 7 5.25 -1.49 4.03
CA LEU A 7 5.88 -0.58 4.98
C LEU A 7 7.37 -0.48 4.63
N VAL A 8 7.89 0.73 4.54
CA VAL A 8 9.33 1.00 4.39
C VAL A 8 9.81 1.70 5.65
N VAL A 9 10.90 1.22 6.24
CA VAL A 9 11.46 1.79 7.48
C VAL A 9 12.97 2.00 7.33
N ASP A 10 13.43 3.20 7.68
CA ASP A 10 14.84 3.52 7.83
C ASP A 10 15.29 3.27 9.28
N GLY A 11 16.10 2.23 9.49
CA GLY A 11 16.60 1.84 10.81
C GLY A 11 15.63 0.99 11.65
N GLY A 12 15.85 0.99 12.97
CA GLY A 12 15.08 0.26 13.99
C GLY A 12 15.35 -1.25 14.06
N ASP A 13 14.74 -1.93 15.02
CA ASP A 13 14.74 -3.40 15.10
C ASP A 13 13.46 -3.98 14.45
N ALA A 14 13.61 -5.01 13.61
CA ALA A 14 12.50 -5.57 12.86
C ALA A 14 11.41 -6.21 13.73
N SER A 15 11.79 -6.82 14.87
CA SER A 15 10.84 -7.44 15.79
C SER A 15 10.00 -6.40 16.54
N ILE A 16 10.62 -5.28 16.90
CA ILE A 16 9.93 -4.16 17.56
C ILE A 16 8.98 -3.47 16.57
N ILE A 17 9.40 -3.30 15.31
CA ILE A 17 8.55 -2.77 14.24
C ILE A 17 7.33 -3.65 14.01
N ASP A 18 7.49 -4.98 13.93
CA ASP A 18 6.36 -5.91 13.80
C ASP A 18 5.42 -5.83 15.01
N ALA A 19 5.95 -5.73 16.22
CA ALA A 19 5.14 -5.56 17.43
C ALA A 19 4.32 -4.26 17.41
N ALA A 20 4.92 -3.14 16.98
CA ALA A 20 4.22 -1.87 16.83
C ALA A 20 3.08 -1.94 15.79
N MET A 21 3.34 -2.60 14.65
CA MET A 21 2.32 -2.80 13.61
C MET A 21 1.19 -3.72 14.10
N ARG A 22 1.50 -4.77 14.87
CA ARG A 22 0.49 -5.66 15.47
C ARG A 22 -0.42 -4.97 16.46
N ALA A 23 0.08 -4.02 17.24
CA ALA A 23 -0.74 -3.21 18.14
C ALA A 23 -1.83 -2.42 17.39
N ALA A 24 -1.58 -2.08 16.13
CA ALA A 24 -2.54 -1.44 15.23
C ALA A 24 -3.31 -2.45 14.33
N GLY A 25 -3.28 -3.75 14.63
CA GLY A 25 -3.99 -4.78 13.87
C GLY A 25 -3.33 -5.16 12.53
N ARG A 26 -2.07 -4.78 12.32
CA ARG A 26 -1.28 -5.07 11.11
C ARG A 26 -0.16 -6.06 11.39
N LYS A 27 0.61 -6.40 10.36
CA LYS A 27 1.86 -7.16 10.50
C LYS A 27 2.97 -6.44 9.75
N ALA A 28 4.22 -6.73 10.07
CA ALA A 28 5.38 -6.32 9.29
C ALA A 28 6.28 -7.53 9.09
N HIS A 29 6.08 -8.26 8.01
CA HIS A 29 6.95 -9.36 7.64
C HIS A 29 8.02 -8.86 6.66
N PRO A 30 9.33 -9.13 6.87
CA PRO A 30 10.36 -8.70 5.95
C PRO A 30 10.02 -9.06 4.50
N ALA A 31 10.20 -8.11 3.59
CA ALA A 31 9.93 -8.30 2.18
C ALA A 31 11.23 -8.51 1.39
N ASP A 32 11.27 -9.58 0.61
CA ASP A 32 12.41 -10.05 -0.19
C ASP A 32 12.09 -10.02 -1.69
N LYS A 33 11.55 -8.88 -2.18
CA LYS A 33 11.22 -8.70 -3.60
C LYS A 33 12.15 -7.71 -4.29
N PRO A 34 12.76 -8.07 -5.43
CA PRO A 34 13.63 -7.18 -6.20
C PRO A 34 13.00 -5.84 -6.61
N PHE A 35 11.68 -5.80 -6.83
CA PHE A 35 11.01 -4.55 -7.22
C PHE A 35 10.90 -3.55 -6.06
N LEU A 36 10.83 -4.04 -4.81
CA LEU A 36 10.83 -3.16 -3.63
C LEU A 36 12.25 -2.62 -3.40
N GLU A 37 13.27 -3.45 -3.58
CA GLU A 37 14.68 -3.08 -3.40
C GLU A 37 15.09 -1.90 -4.28
N ALA A 38 14.55 -1.79 -5.50
CA ALA A 38 14.83 -0.67 -6.40
C ALA A 38 14.37 0.70 -5.84
N SER A 39 13.37 0.71 -4.96
CA SER A 39 12.79 1.91 -4.34
C SER A 39 13.41 2.24 -2.97
N LEU A 40 14.26 1.36 -2.42
CA LEU A 40 14.87 1.51 -1.10
C LEU A 40 16.20 2.27 -1.17
N LYS A 41 16.41 3.17 -0.21
CA LYS A 41 17.72 3.77 0.06
C LYS A 41 18.55 2.87 0.98
N PRO A 42 19.90 3.04 1.01
CA PRO A 42 20.75 2.34 1.98
C PRO A 42 20.26 2.57 3.42
N GLY A 43 20.08 1.49 4.17
CA GLY A 43 19.57 1.53 5.55
C GLY A 43 18.05 1.37 5.68
N GLU A 44 17.32 1.46 4.56
CA GLU A 44 15.88 1.20 4.52
C GLU A 44 15.59 -0.29 4.34
N ARG A 45 14.48 -0.75 4.92
CA ARG A 45 13.95 -2.10 4.77
C ARG A 45 12.47 -2.05 4.45
N ALA A 46 12.03 -2.94 3.56
CA ALA A 46 10.62 -3.11 3.24
C ALA A 46 10.01 -4.28 4.03
N PHE A 47 8.74 -4.14 4.37
CA PHE A 47 7.93 -5.14 5.05
C PHE A 47 6.57 -5.28 4.39
N TRP A 48 6.11 -6.51 4.23
CA TRP A 48 4.73 -6.82 3.88
C TRP A 48 3.80 -6.50 5.05
N THR A 49 2.78 -5.69 4.75
CA THR A 49 1.75 -5.34 5.74
C THR A 49 0.48 -6.18 5.60
N THR A 50 0.32 -6.85 4.46
CA THR A 50 -0.87 -7.63 4.17
C THR A 50 -0.91 -8.92 5.00
N THR A 51 -2.06 -9.22 5.56
CA THR A 51 -2.34 -10.50 6.23
C THR A 51 -3.03 -11.50 5.30
N LYS A 52 -3.32 -11.09 4.05
CA LYS A 52 -4.06 -11.83 3.03
C LYS A 52 -3.30 -11.80 1.69
N MET A 53 -4.00 -12.15 0.61
CA MET A 53 -3.43 -12.19 -0.75
C MET A 53 -3.28 -10.80 -1.41
N CYS A 54 -4.01 -9.76 -0.96
CA CYS A 54 -3.88 -8.36 -1.41
C CYS A 54 -4.59 -7.37 -0.46
N ASP A 55 -4.41 -6.07 -0.69
CA ASP A 55 -4.95 -4.95 0.09
C ASP A 55 -6.08 -4.15 -0.63
N CYS A 56 -6.65 -4.67 -1.73
CA CYS A 56 -7.69 -4.00 -2.52
C CYS A 56 -8.94 -3.55 -1.76
N GLY A 57 -9.23 -4.15 -0.60
CA GLY A 57 -10.39 -3.81 0.24
C GLY A 57 -10.06 -2.86 1.39
N THR A 58 -8.85 -2.31 1.43
CA THR A 58 -8.42 -1.36 2.48
C THR A 58 -8.66 0.09 2.05
N VAL A 59 -8.70 1.00 3.03
CA VAL A 59 -8.87 2.45 2.78
C VAL A 59 -7.77 3.05 1.90
N LEU A 60 -6.56 2.47 1.93
CA LEU A 60 -5.42 2.88 1.11
C LEU A 60 -5.32 2.11 -0.21
N GLY A 61 -5.84 0.88 -0.30
CA GLY A 61 -5.88 0.09 -1.54
C GLY A 61 -7.00 0.53 -2.48
N HIS A 62 -8.08 1.09 -1.92
CA HIS A 62 -9.17 1.70 -2.67
C HIS A 62 -9.37 3.17 -2.25
N PRO A 63 -8.36 4.04 -2.37
CA PRO A 63 -8.56 5.46 -2.16
C PRO A 63 -9.43 5.90 -3.35
N GLY A 64 -10.67 6.32 -3.10
CA GLY A 64 -11.66 6.66 -4.13
C GLY A 64 -11.03 7.29 -5.36
N ILE A 65 -10.73 6.45 -6.36
CA ILE A 65 -10.03 6.85 -7.57
C ILE A 65 -11.08 7.59 -8.37
N ASP A 66 -10.76 8.79 -8.85
CA ASP A 66 -11.60 9.50 -9.80
C ASP A 66 -12.08 8.53 -10.88
N ASP A 67 -13.41 8.37 -11.01
CA ASP A 67 -14.07 7.40 -11.90
C ASP A 67 -13.53 7.41 -13.34
N VAL A 68 -12.92 8.52 -13.75
CA VAL A 68 -12.31 8.74 -15.06
C VAL A 68 -11.08 7.86 -15.29
N ASP A 69 -10.19 7.71 -14.30
CA ASP A 69 -8.94 6.95 -14.48
C ASP A 69 -9.21 5.44 -14.40
N GLU A 70 -10.15 5.00 -13.56
CA GLU A 70 -10.54 3.59 -13.48
C GLU A 70 -11.19 3.10 -14.78
N ARG A 71 -12.03 3.91 -15.44
CA ARG A 71 -12.61 3.56 -16.75
C ARG A 71 -11.55 3.46 -17.85
N ALA A 72 -10.62 4.42 -17.91
CA ALA A 72 -9.52 4.39 -18.88
C ALA A 72 -8.64 3.14 -18.67
N ARG A 73 -8.44 2.77 -17.42
CA ARG A 73 -7.68 1.61 -17.00
C ARG A 73 -8.37 0.28 -17.30
N GLU A 74 -9.68 0.18 -17.04
CA GLU A 74 -10.49 -0.96 -17.42
C GLU A 74 -10.43 -1.19 -18.94
N ALA A 75 -10.55 -0.13 -19.73
CA ALA A 75 -10.44 -0.20 -21.19
C ALA A 75 -9.08 -0.77 -21.63
N ARG A 76 -7.97 -0.33 -21.02
CA ARG A 76 -6.62 -0.86 -21.27
C ARG A 76 -6.51 -2.35 -20.93
N GLU A 77 -7.07 -2.79 -19.80
CA GLU A 77 -7.07 -4.21 -19.43
C GLU A 77 -7.91 -5.07 -20.37
N ARG A 78 -9.10 -4.61 -20.78
CA ARG A 78 -9.93 -5.31 -21.77
C ARG A 78 -9.15 -5.54 -23.07
N VAL A 79 -8.44 -4.52 -23.56
CA VAL A 79 -7.56 -4.65 -24.74
C VAL A 79 -6.43 -5.65 -24.49
N ARG A 80 -5.80 -5.64 -23.31
CA ARG A 80 -4.74 -6.60 -22.94
C ARG A 80 -5.27 -8.04 -22.95
N MET A 81 -6.45 -8.29 -22.39
CA MET A 81 -7.04 -9.63 -22.34
C MET A 81 -7.44 -10.13 -23.73
N ARG A 82 -7.98 -9.25 -24.59
CA ARG A 82 -8.22 -9.56 -26.02
C ARG A 82 -6.95 -10.00 -26.73
N ARG A 83 -5.84 -9.27 -26.53
CA ARG A 83 -4.52 -9.62 -27.11
C ARG A 83 -4.01 -10.98 -26.61
N LYS A 84 -4.40 -11.41 -25.42
CA LYS A 84 -4.09 -12.74 -24.86
C LYS A 84 -5.03 -13.85 -25.38
N GLY A 85 -5.91 -13.55 -26.34
CA GLY A 85 -6.84 -14.51 -26.94
C GLY A 85 -8.06 -14.83 -26.06
N TRP A 86 -8.37 -13.99 -25.08
CA TRP A 86 -9.57 -14.19 -24.26
C TRP A 86 -10.82 -13.81 -25.04
N SER A 87 -11.87 -14.63 -24.96
CA SER A 87 -13.19 -14.30 -25.52
C SER A 87 -13.87 -13.20 -24.72
N GLU A 88 -14.73 -12.41 -25.37
CA GLU A 88 -15.49 -11.33 -24.69
C GLU A 88 -16.28 -11.85 -23.48
N ALA A 89 -16.89 -13.04 -23.59
CA ALA A 89 -17.62 -13.66 -22.49
C ALA A 89 -16.71 -13.99 -21.28
N ARG A 90 -15.45 -14.36 -21.53
CA ARG A 90 -14.46 -14.63 -20.47
C ARG A 90 -13.95 -13.34 -19.84
N ILE A 91 -13.76 -12.30 -20.65
CA ILE A 91 -13.37 -10.96 -20.18
C ILE A 91 -14.47 -10.40 -19.28
N GLU A 92 -15.72 -10.40 -19.74
CA GLU A 92 -16.86 -9.87 -18.99
C GLU A 92 -17.07 -10.63 -17.67
N ARG A 93 -16.95 -11.97 -17.71
CA ARG A 93 -17.01 -12.78 -16.49
C ARG A 93 -15.90 -12.42 -15.51
N ALA A 94 -14.67 -12.22 -15.98
CA ALA A 94 -13.55 -11.86 -15.11
C ALA A 94 -13.76 -10.49 -14.42
N PHE A 95 -14.31 -9.50 -15.13
CA PHE A 95 -14.66 -8.22 -14.53
C PHE A 95 -15.85 -8.33 -13.56
N ALA A 96 -16.88 -9.11 -13.91
CA ALA A 96 -18.04 -9.34 -13.03
C ALA A 96 -17.68 -10.14 -11.76
N ASP A 97 -16.75 -11.10 -11.86
CA ASP A 97 -16.23 -11.84 -10.71
C ASP A 97 -15.35 -10.93 -9.84
N ARG A 98 -14.58 -10.04 -10.45
CA ARG A 98 -13.79 -9.02 -9.74
C ARG A 98 -14.67 -8.04 -8.99
N ALA A 99 -15.68 -7.45 -9.63
CA ALA A 99 -16.61 -6.53 -8.98
C ALA A 99 -17.36 -7.21 -7.82
N ARG A 100 -17.71 -8.50 -7.96
CA ARG A 100 -18.29 -9.28 -6.87
C ARG A 100 -17.31 -9.53 -5.74
N ALA A 101 -16.05 -9.87 -6.05
CA ALA A 101 -15.00 -10.05 -5.05
C ALA A 101 -14.72 -8.75 -4.29
N ASP A 102 -14.68 -7.62 -4.99
CA ASP A 102 -14.51 -6.29 -4.40
C ASP A 102 -15.69 -5.95 -3.49
N ALA A 103 -16.93 -6.13 -3.94
CA ALA A 103 -18.13 -5.90 -3.13
C ALA A 103 -18.24 -6.83 -1.90
N LEU A 104 -17.79 -8.08 -2.02
CA LEU A 104 -17.72 -9.03 -0.90
C LEU A 104 -16.59 -8.67 0.07
N ALA A 105 -15.47 -8.18 -0.44
CA ALA A 105 -14.38 -7.64 0.36
C ALA A 105 -14.88 -6.46 1.19
N THR A 106 -15.52 -5.45 0.57
CA THR A 106 -16.05 -4.26 1.27
C THR A 106 -16.97 -4.60 2.45
N ARG A 107 -17.75 -5.69 2.35
CA ARG A 107 -18.68 -6.14 3.42
C ARG A 107 -18.03 -6.96 4.54
N LYS A 108 -16.88 -7.61 4.31
CA LYS A 108 -16.19 -8.47 5.28
C LYS A 108 -15.00 -7.82 5.97
N HIS A 109 -14.56 -6.65 5.53
CA HIS A 109 -13.48 -5.92 6.18
C HIS A 109 -14.04 -5.17 7.39
N ALA A 110 -13.66 -5.59 8.60
CA ALA A 110 -13.61 -4.67 9.74
C ALA A 110 -12.77 -3.48 9.25
N VAL A 111 -13.44 -2.34 9.11
CA VAL A 111 -13.05 -1.26 8.22
C VAL A 111 -11.68 -0.75 8.65
N ASP A 112 -10.68 -1.03 7.81
CA ASP A 112 -9.40 -0.37 7.91
C ASP A 112 -9.62 1.14 7.74
N SER A 113 -8.91 1.97 8.49
CA SER A 113 -9.13 3.42 8.48
C SER A 113 -7.81 4.16 8.39
N PHE A 114 -7.88 5.40 7.90
CA PHE A 114 -6.72 6.29 7.91
C PHE A 114 -6.17 6.46 9.33
N ASP A 115 -7.04 6.45 10.35
CA ASP A 115 -6.65 6.51 11.75
C ASP A 115 -5.86 5.28 12.20
N GLN A 116 -6.26 4.07 11.79
CA GLN A 116 -5.52 2.84 12.07
C GLN A 116 -4.11 2.88 11.44
N TRP A 117 -4.00 3.31 10.19
CA TRP A 117 -2.70 3.47 9.52
C TRP A 117 -1.84 4.57 10.15
N SER A 118 -2.47 5.68 10.54
CA SER A 118 -1.78 6.77 11.24
C SER A 118 -1.25 6.29 12.58
N ALA A 119 -2.04 5.54 13.35
CA ALA A 119 -1.61 4.95 14.62
C ALA A 119 -0.47 3.93 14.42
N ALA A 120 -0.57 3.08 13.40
CA ALA A 120 0.48 2.12 13.05
C ALA A 120 1.82 2.82 12.74
N LEU A 121 1.80 3.81 11.84
CA LEU A 121 3.00 4.57 11.50
C LEU A 121 3.54 5.36 12.69
N THR A 122 2.67 5.94 13.52
CA THR A 122 3.10 6.64 14.75
C THR A 122 3.83 5.69 15.69
N GLY A 123 3.32 4.47 15.90
CA GLY A 123 3.99 3.45 16.70
C GLY A 123 5.34 3.02 16.14
N VAL A 124 5.44 2.87 14.81
CA VAL A 124 6.72 2.56 14.15
C VAL A 124 7.71 3.70 14.30
N LEU A 125 7.29 4.95 14.07
CA LEU A 125 8.15 6.14 14.20
C LEU A 125 8.62 6.39 15.63
N ALA A 126 7.85 5.96 16.64
CA ALA A 126 8.24 6.01 18.05
C ALA A 126 9.23 4.89 18.45
N THR A 127 9.50 3.92 17.57
CA THR A 127 10.41 2.81 17.86
C THR A 127 11.86 3.31 17.91
N PRO A 128 12.65 2.94 18.95
CA PRO A 128 14.05 3.33 19.05
C PRO A 128 14.85 2.92 17.80
N GLY A 129 15.65 3.87 17.31
CA GLY A 129 16.51 3.67 16.14
C GLY A 129 15.80 3.78 14.79
N VAL A 130 14.48 3.97 14.75
CA VAL A 130 13.76 4.34 13.52
C VAL A 130 13.99 5.82 13.24
N ARG A 131 14.49 6.13 12.04
CA ARG A 131 14.73 7.50 11.56
C ARG A 131 13.62 8.01 10.67
N ALA A 132 13.00 7.11 9.91
CA ALA A 132 11.85 7.41 9.07
C ALA A 132 11.06 6.12 8.81
N ALA A 133 9.77 6.25 8.56
CA ALA A 133 8.91 5.15 8.14
C ALA A 133 7.85 5.66 7.17
N GLY A 134 7.42 4.82 6.24
CA GLY A 134 6.51 5.20 5.19
C GLY A 134 5.76 4.03 4.59
N LEU A 135 4.79 4.35 3.73
CA LEU A 135 4.01 3.35 3.00
C LEU A 135 4.24 3.50 1.51
N LEU A 136 4.46 2.37 0.86
CA LEU A 136 4.45 2.23 -0.58
C LEU A 136 3.15 1.56 -0.99
N LEU A 137 2.39 2.21 -1.87
CA LEU A 137 1.17 1.66 -2.46
C LEU A 137 1.46 1.19 -3.89
N CYS A 138 1.71 -0.11 -4.06
CA CYS A 138 1.99 -0.70 -5.37
C CYS A 138 0.75 -1.40 -5.95
N SER A 139 0.62 -1.32 -7.27
CA SER A 139 -0.33 -2.15 -8.02
C SER A 139 0.42 -3.29 -8.71
N TYR A 140 -0.18 -4.47 -8.84
CA TYR A 140 0.49 -5.62 -9.47
C TYR A 140 1.03 -5.33 -10.89
N ASP A 141 0.39 -4.41 -11.62
CA ASP A 141 0.77 -4.01 -12.98
C ASP A 141 1.67 -2.76 -13.04
N SER A 142 2.15 -2.20 -11.92
CA SER A 142 3.04 -1.03 -11.95
C SER A 142 4.46 -1.42 -12.37
N ASN A 143 4.89 -0.97 -13.54
CA ASN A 143 6.22 -1.24 -14.12
C ASN A 143 7.34 -0.38 -13.49
N GLY A 144 7.36 -0.23 -12.16
CA GLY A 144 8.57 0.19 -11.43
C GLY A 144 9.00 1.65 -11.55
N SER A 145 8.07 2.60 -11.59
CA SER A 145 8.41 4.01 -11.35
C SER A 145 7.68 4.51 -10.11
N ASP A 146 8.08 4.00 -8.94
CA ASP A 146 7.51 4.49 -7.69
C ASP A 146 8.04 5.90 -7.43
N VAL A 147 7.14 6.88 -7.33
CA VAL A 147 7.52 8.24 -6.98
C VAL A 147 7.75 8.30 -5.48
N ARG A 148 8.95 8.66 -5.05
CA ARG A 148 9.22 8.90 -3.63
C ARG A 148 8.85 10.33 -3.25
N ARG A 149 8.10 10.48 -2.17
CA ARG A 149 7.80 11.76 -1.52
C ARG A 149 8.10 11.68 -0.04
N ASP A 150 8.86 12.64 0.47
CA ASP A 150 9.09 12.80 1.90
C ASP A 150 8.06 13.79 2.46
N TRP A 151 7.36 13.43 3.53
CA TRP A 151 6.34 14.24 4.19
C TRP A 151 6.98 15.20 5.20
N PRO A 152 6.46 16.43 5.38
CA PRO A 152 7.02 17.38 6.33
C PRO A 152 6.97 16.86 7.78
N VAL A 153 8.05 17.07 8.54
CA VAL A 153 8.26 16.55 9.92
C VAL A 153 7.12 16.89 10.90
N HIS A 154 6.49 18.04 10.72
CA HIS A 154 5.45 18.55 11.61
C HIS A 154 4.05 18.48 11.01
N ALA A 155 3.93 17.99 9.78
CA ALA A 155 2.62 17.84 9.15
C ALA A 155 1.91 16.58 9.68
N PRO A 156 0.58 16.59 9.86
CA PRO A 156 -0.15 15.42 10.32
C PRO A 156 0.04 14.21 9.40
N ILE A 157 0.36 13.04 9.97
CA ILE A 157 0.56 11.80 9.21
C ILE A 157 -0.70 11.46 8.41
N ILE A 158 -1.87 11.64 9.02
CA ILE A 158 -3.16 11.32 8.41
C ILE A 158 -3.42 12.09 7.11
N GLU A 159 -2.97 13.33 7.00
CA GLU A 159 -3.10 14.13 5.78
C GLU A 159 -2.23 13.58 4.66
N GLY A 160 -1.00 13.17 5.01
CA GLY A 160 -0.09 12.51 4.06
C GLY A 160 -0.68 11.21 3.55
N LEU A 161 -1.24 10.39 4.45
CA LEU A 161 -1.90 9.14 4.09
C LEU A 161 -3.11 9.36 3.16
N ARG A 162 -3.92 10.38 3.42
CA ARG A 162 -5.04 10.74 2.53
C ARG A 162 -4.59 11.22 1.16
N SER A 163 -3.38 11.78 1.07
CA SER A 163 -2.79 12.23 -0.19
C SER A 163 -1.96 11.16 -0.90
N LEU A 164 -1.82 9.96 -0.34
CA LEU A 164 -1.00 8.89 -0.89
C LEU A 164 -1.63 8.36 -2.19
N ARG A 165 -0.83 8.29 -3.26
CA ARG A 165 -1.28 7.80 -4.56
C ARG A 165 -0.69 6.42 -4.88
N LYS A 166 -1.31 5.73 -5.84
CA LYS A 166 -0.79 4.47 -6.38
C LYS A 166 0.54 4.71 -7.09
N GLY A 167 1.50 3.81 -6.88
CA GLY A 167 2.88 3.98 -7.36
C GLY A 167 3.65 5.06 -6.61
N GLU A 168 3.28 5.36 -5.37
CA GLU A 168 3.98 6.36 -4.54
C GLU A 168 4.49 5.71 -3.25
N LEU A 169 5.75 6.01 -2.90
CA LEU A 169 6.32 5.79 -1.58
C LEU A 169 6.26 7.12 -0.82
N LEU A 170 5.44 7.18 0.23
CA LEU A 170 5.37 8.33 1.13
C LEU A 170 6.09 8.04 2.44
N MET A 171 7.17 8.77 2.69
CA MET A 171 8.01 8.62 3.89
C MET A 171 7.74 9.72 4.90
N PHE A 172 7.63 9.33 6.17
CA PHE A 172 7.49 10.23 7.30
C PHE A 172 8.76 10.17 8.15
N PRO A 173 9.42 11.30 8.44
CA PRO A 173 10.57 11.31 9.32
C PRO A 173 10.13 11.09 10.78
N ALA A 174 10.95 10.40 11.57
CA ALA A 174 10.75 10.29 13.00
C ALA A 174 10.93 11.68 13.63
N GLN A 175 10.02 12.03 14.55
CA GLN A 175 10.21 13.23 15.35
C GLN A 175 11.33 12.93 16.34
N VAL A 176 12.52 13.48 16.07
CA VAL A 176 13.66 13.36 16.97
C VAL A 176 13.25 13.97 18.31
N ALA A 177 13.00 13.14 19.32
CA ALA A 177 13.04 13.58 20.70
C ALA A 177 14.48 14.05 20.94
N ARG A 178 14.66 15.37 21.05
CA ARG A 178 15.89 15.96 21.55
C ARG A 178 16.08 15.60 23.01
#